data_AF-A0A2V6GCC3-F1
#
_entry.id   AF-A0A2V6GCC3-F1
#
_cell.length_a   1.000
_cell.length_b   1.000
_cell.length_c   1.000
_cell.angle_alpha   90.00
_cell.angle_beta   90.00
_cell.angle_gamma   90.00
#
_symmetry.space_group_name_H-M   'P 1'
#
loop_
_entity.id
_entity.type
_entity.pdbx_description
1 polymer ?
#
loop_
_entity_poly.entity_id
_entity_poly.type
_entity_poly.pdbx_seq_one_letter_code
_entity_poly.pdbx_strand_id
1 'polypeptide(L)'
;MEVEHDPSTNYGSSLRELGRVSFQKLDYIKRFYTVAFDFDFDKMFSETEGGHITALSAFRNVLIHHAGRADKRFVKQVQPFEQLRGIKSSDKIFLDGELVKKLQQAARSLSLRLIQFVDDVLTPQSKG
;
A
#
# COMPACT_ATOMS: atom_id res chain seq x y z
N MET A 1 20.96 -21.21 18.23
CA MET A 1 20.95 -19.81 18.69
C MET A 1 19.68 -19.22 18.12
N GLU A 2 18.59 -19.31 18.88
CA GLU A 2 17.32 -18.69 18.51
C GLU A 2 17.49 -17.19 18.75
N VAL A 3 17.43 -16.41 17.67
CA VAL A 3 17.32 -14.97 17.79
C VAL A 3 15.85 -14.70 18.04
N GLU A 4 15.51 -14.50 19.30
CA GLU A 4 14.21 -14.00 19.74
C GLU A 4 14.04 -12.59 19.15
N HIS A 5 13.42 -12.50 17.99
CA HIS A 5 13.15 -11.24 17.32
C HIS A 5 11.99 -10.55 18.04
N ASP A 6 12.32 -9.75 19.05
CA ASP A 6 11.38 -8.84 19.70
C ASP A 6 10.89 -7.80 18.67
N PRO A 7 9.60 -7.84 18.28
CA PRO A 7 9.05 -6.94 17.27
C PRO A 7 8.95 -5.49 17.77
N SER A 8 8.94 -5.29 19.09
CA SER A 8 8.76 -3.98 19.73
C SER A 8 10.01 -3.10 19.63
N THR A 9 11.19 -3.70 19.46
CA THR A 9 12.47 -2.98 19.45
C THR A 9 13.03 -2.70 18.04
N ASN A 10 12.54 -3.37 16.99
CA ASN A 10 13.25 -3.39 15.69
C ASN A 10 12.47 -3.00 14.42
N TYR A 11 11.15 -2.78 14.45
CA TYR A 11 10.37 -2.91 13.21
C TYR A 11 9.69 -1.65 12.62
N GLY A 12 9.72 -0.48 13.27
CA GLY A 12 8.94 0.67 12.77
C GLY A 12 9.74 1.96 12.54
N SER A 13 9.95 2.70 13.63
CA SER A 13 10.61 4.00 13.64
C SER A 13 12.11 3.89 13.37
N SER A 14 12.80 2.95 14.03
CA SER A 14 14.26 2.82 13.94
C SER A 14 14.76 2.52 12.52
N LEU A 15 14.06 1.67 11.75
CA LEU A 15 14.44 1.36 10.37
C LEU A 15 14.13 2.48 9.37
N ARG A 16 13.11 3.30 9.65
CA ARG A 16 12.81 4.53 8.91
C ARG A 16 13.85 5.63 9.19
N GLU A 17 14.20 5.82 10.46
CA GLU A 17 15.18 6.82 10.92
C GLU A 17 16.60 6.49 10.47
N LEU A 18 16.97 5.21 10.44
CA LEU A 18 18.24 4.72 9.90
C LEU A 18 18.29 4.72 8.36
N GLY A 19 17.25 5.19 7.68
CA GLY A 19 17.17 5.24 6.21
C GLY A 19 17.15 3.88 5.53
N ARG A 20 16.97 2.79 6.28
CA ARG A 20 16.99 1.40 5.78
C ARG A 20 15.70 1.00 5.09
N VAL A 21 14.60 1.71 5.37
CA VAL A 21 13.28 1.47 4.76
C VAL A 21 12.66 2.79 4.32
N SER A 22 12.27 2.86 3.04
CA SER A 22 11.55 4.01 2.48
C SER A 22 10.07 3.65 2.30
N PHE A 23 9.21 4.19 3.17
CA PHE A 23 7.74 4.12 3.05
C PHE A 23 7.20 5.05 1.94
N GLN A 24 8.04 5.47 1.00
CA GLN A 24 7.64 6.39 -0.08
C GLN A 24 7.00 5.66 -1.27
N LYS A 25 7.28 4.38 -1.48
CA LYS A 25 6.78 3.58 -2.60
C LYS A 25 6.01 2.36 -2.09
N LEU A 26 4.83 2.12 -2.64
CA LEU A 26 3.96 1.01 -2.23
C LEU A 26 4.68 -0.36 -2.28
N ASP A 27 5.46 -0.60 -3.34
CA ASP A 27 6.22 -1.85 -3.50
C ASP A 27 7.24 -2.08 -2.36
N TYR A 28 7.84 -0.99 -1.86
CA TYR A 28 8.78 -1.07 -0.74
C TYR A 28 8.07 -1.34 0.58
N ILE A 29 6.90 -0.74 0.78
CA ILE A 29 6.05 -1.01 1.94
C ILE A 29 5.69 -2.50 1.97
N LYS A 30 5.15 -3.03 0.87
CA LYS A 30 4.80 -4.46 0.74
C LYS A 30 5.99 -5.37 1.04
N ARG A 31 7.13 -5.12 0.40
CA ARG A 31 8.35 -5.90 0.61
C ARG A 31 8.80 -5.86 2.06
N PHE A 32 8.73 -4.69 2.70
CA PHE A 32 9.11 -4.54 4.09
C PHE A 32 8.24 -5.41 5.00
N TYR A 33 6.92 -5.29 4.88
CA TYR A 33 5.99 -6.13 5.66
C TYR A 33 6.21 -7.63 5.40
N THR A 34 6.42 -8.01 4.13
CA THR A 34 6.70 -9.41 3.75
C THR A 34 7.96 -9.95 4.44
N VAL A 35 9.04 -9.19 4.43
CA VAL A 35 10.30 -9.58 5.09
C VAL A 35 10.16 -9.58 6.62
N ALA A 36 9.43 -8.61 7.17
CA ALA A 36 9.30 -8.45 8.62
C ALA A 36 8.50 -9.56 9.29
N PHE A 37 7.45 -10.05 8.62
CA PHE A 37 6.49 -10.99 9.21
C PHE A 37 6.43 -12.34 8.49
N ASP A 38 7.30 -12.58 7.51
CA ASP A 38 7.33 -13.80 6.68
C ASP A 38 5.94 -14.20 6.16
N PHE A 39 5.18 -13.21 5.68
CA PHE A 39 3.79 -13.36 5.24
C PHE A 39 3.58 -12.77 3.85
N ASP A 40 2.72 -13.38 3.04
CA ASP A 40 2.37 -12.88 1.70
C ASP A 40 1.40 -11.69 1.78
N PHE A 41 1.97 -10.48 1.86
CA PHE A 41 1.19 -9.24 1.81
C PHE A 41 0.72 -8.86 0.41
N ASP A 42 1.19 -9.50 -0.67
CA ASP A 42 0.73 -9.15 -2.00
C ASP A 42 -0.76 -9.43 -2.14
N LYS A 43 -1.20 -10.58 -1.63
CA LYS A 43 -2.61 -10.95 -1.57
C LYS A 43 -3.45 -9.95 -0.78
N MET A 44 -3.01 -9.59 0.44
CA MET A 44 -3.74 -8.63 1.29
C MET A 44 -3.92 -7.28 0.58
N PHE A 45 -2.88 -6.78 -0.09
CA PHE A 45 -2.93 -5.51 -0.82
C PHE A 45 -3.76 -5.61 -2.11
N SER A 46 -3.75 -6.75 -2.80
CA SER A 46 -4.54 -6.93 -4.03
C SER A 46 -6.03 -7.14 -3.77
N GLU A 47 -6.40 -7.77 -2.65
CA GLU A 47 -7.79 -8.12 -2.35
C GLU A 47 -8.51 -7.01 -1.57
N THR A 48 -7.80 -6.26 -0.73
CA THR A 48 -8.42 -5.21 0.08
C THR A 48 -8.98 -4.10 -0.80
N GLU A 49 -10.29 -3.89 -0.71
CA GLU A 49 -11.03 -2.91 -1.52
C GLU A 49 -10.72 -3.07 -3.03
N GLY A 50 -10.58 -4.31 -3.50
CA GLY A 50 -10.30 -4.62 -4.92
C GLY A 50 -8.95 -4.11 -5.42
N GLY A 51 -7.98 -3.87 -4.53
CA GLY A 51 -6.63 -3.46 -4.90
C GLY A 51 -6.48 -1.97 -5.21
N HIS A 52 -7.50 -1.15 -4.90
CA HIS A 52 -7.52 0.30 -5.17
C HIS A 52 -6.38 1.07 -4.49
N ILE A 53 -5.67 0.48 -3.53
CA ILE A 53 -4.42 1.04 -2.99
C ILE A 53 -3.35 1.24 -4.09
N THR A 54 -3.32 0.35 -5.09
CA THR A 54 -2.41 0.45 -6.23
C THR A 54 -2.78 1.65 -7.10
N ALA A 55 -4.08 1.83 -7.37
CA ALA A 55 -4.57 3.02 -8.05
C ALA A 55 -4.20 4.28 -7.26
N LEU A 56 -4.45 4.33 -5.95
CA LEU A 56 -4.10 5.49 -5.11
C LEU A 56 -2.61 5.84 -5.19
N SER A 57 -1.73 4.83 -5.15
CA SER A 57 -0.29 5.04 -5.32
C SER A 57 0.05 5.61 -6.70
N ALA A 58 -0.62 5.16 -7.76
CA ALA A 58 -0.43 5.69 -9.11
C ALA A 58 -0.88 7.16 -9.22
N PHE A 59 -2.05 7.50 -8.66
CA PHE A 59 -2.56 8.87 -8.60
C PHE A 59 -1.60 9.79 -7.84
N ARG A 60 -1.15 9.39 -6.65
CA ARG A 60 -0.17 10.16 -5.88
C ARG A 60 1.09 10.44 -6.71
N ASN A 61 1.60 9.44 -7.43
CA ASN A 61 2.81 9.59 -8.24
C ASN A 61 2.63 10.65 -9.35
N VAL A 62 1.53 10.60 -10.09
CA VAL A 62 1.28 11.55 -11.19
C VAL A 62 0.97 12.97 -10.69
N LEU A 63 0.24 13.09 -9.58
CA LEU A 63 -0.07 14.40 -8.99
C LEU A 63 1.21 15.12 -8.54
N ILE A 64 2.18 14.39 -7.97
CA ILE A 64 3.43 14.97 -7.49
C ILE A 64 4.43 15.22 -8.64
N HIS A 65 4.55 14.28 -9.58
CA HIS A 65 5.70 14.27 -10.51
C HIS A 65 5.35 14.61 -11.97
N HIS A 66 4.08 14.60 -12.37
CA HIS A 66 3.69 14.77 -13.78
C HIS A 66 2.61 15.84 -13.98
N ALA A 67 2.53 16.82 -13.07
CA ALA A 67 1.56 17.92 -13.13
C ALA A 67 0.11 17.44 -13.31
N GLY A 68 -0.23 16.27 -12.77
CA GLY A 68 -1.55 15.67 -12.91
C GLY A 68 -1.86 15.10 -14.31
N ARG A 69 -0.85 14.79 -15.13
CA ARG A 69 -1.02 14.13 -16.44
C ARG A 69 -0.60 12.67 -16.43
N ALA A 70 -1.45 11.81 -16.97
CA ALA A 70 -1.22 10.37 -17.02
C ALA A 70 0.03 10.03 -17.84
N ASP A 71 0.95 9.26 -17.26
CA ASP A 71 2.10 8.69 -17.96
C ASP A 71 1.85 7.22 -18.32
N LYS A 72 2.78 6.60 -19.06
CA LYS A 72 2.66 5.18 -19.46
C LYS A 72 2.56 4.25 -18.24
N ARG A 73 3.26 4.59 -17.14
CA ARG A 73 3.27 3.79 -15.91
C ARG A 73 1.91 3.85 -15.22
N PHE A 74 1.34 5.04 -15.09
CA PHE A 74 0.01 5.27 -14.53
C PHE A 74 -1.04 4.47 -15.29
N VAL A 75 -1.09 4.62 -16.62
CA VAL A 75 -2.07 3.92 -17.46
C VAL A 75 -1.99 2.41 -17.21
N LYS A 76 -0.77 1.83 -17.25
CA LYS A 76 -0.58 0.39 -16.98
C LYS A 76 -1.08 -0.02 -15.59
N GLN A 77 -0.83 0.79 -14.56
CA GLN A 77 -1.22 0.49 -13.18
C GLN A 77 -2.75 0.59 -12.96
N VAL A 78 -3.45 1.44 -13.71
CA VAL A 78 -4.88 1.65 -13.53
C VAL A 78 -5.78 0.85 -14.48
N GLN A 79 -5.22 0.22 -15.52
CA GLN A 79 -5.95 -0.66 -16.45
C GLN A 79 -6.83 -1.75 -15.78
N PRO A 80 -6.44 -2.37 -14.65
CA PRO A 80 -7.30 -3.35 -14.00
C PRO A 80 -8.66 -2.80 -13.55
N PHE A 81 -8.73 -1.51 -13.19
CA PHE A 81 -9.92 -0.87 -12.63
C PHE A 81 -10.84 -0.36 -13.75
N GLU A 82 -12.05 -0.91 -13.83
CA GLU A 82 -13.01 -0.63 -14.91
C GLU A 82 -13.25 0.86 -15.12
N GLN A 83 -13.45 1.61 -14.03
CA GLN A 83 -13.70 3.05 -14.09
C GLN A 83 -12.49 3.89 -14.55
N LEU A 84 -11.30 3.31 -14.67
CA LEU A 84 -10.06 4.01 -15.06
C LEU A 84 -9.49 3.55 -16.41
N ARG A 85 -10.06 2.50 -17.02
CA ARG A 85 -9.55 1.92 -18.30
C ARG A 85 -9.50 2.91 -19.46
N GLY A 86 -10.35 3.93 -19.44
CA GLY A 86 -10.45 4.93 -20.50
C GLY A 86 -9.32 5.96 -20.54
N ILE A 87 -8.49 6.04 -19.49
CA ILE A 87 -7.43 7.05 -19.40
C ILE A 87 -6.27 6.70 -20.33
N LYS A 88 -5.88 7.64 -21.20
CA LYS A 88 -4.75 7.52 -22.12
C LYS A 88 -3.54 8.30 -21.62
N SER A 89 -2.37 8.03 -22.18
CA SER A 89 -1.17 8.80 -21.88
C SER A 89 -1.35 10.27 -22.27
N SER A 90 -0.79 11.15 -21.45
CA SER A 90 -0.87 12.62 -21.52
C SER A 90 -2.22 13.24 -21.16
N ASP A 91 -3.26 12.42 -20.93
CA ASP A 91 -4.55 12.90 -20.44
C ASP A 91 -4.40 13.58 -19.09
N LYS A 92 -5.17 14.65 -18.88
CA LYS A 92 -5.26 15.27 -17.56
C LYS A 92 -6.08 14.34 -16.67
N ILE A 93 -5.51 13.96 -15.54
CA ILE A 93 -6.18 13.12 -14.57
C ILE A 93 -7.27 13.94 -13.89
N PHE A 94 -8.48 13.38 -13.86
CA PHE A 94 -9.61 13.93 -13.14
C PHE A 94 -9.91 13.05 -11.93
N LEU A 95 -10.12 13.69 -10.78
CA LEU A 95 -10.56 13.06 -9.54
C LEU A 95 -11.95 13.58 -9.24
N ASP A 96 -12.96 12.74 -9.41
CA ASP A 96 -14.30 13.01 -8.90
C ASP A 96 -14.43 12.53 -7.44
N GLY A 97 -15.54 12.93 -6.80
CA GLY A 97 -15.79 12.59 -5.40
C GLY A 97 -15.97 11.10 -5.15
N GLU A 98 -16.50 10.34 -6.12
CA GLU A 98 -16.69 8.90 -5.98
C GLU A 98 -15.35 8.16 -5.99
N LEU A 99 -14.48 8.52 -6.92
CA LEU A 99 -13.13 7.98 -7.03
C LEU A 99 -12.30 8.34 -5.80
N VAL A 100 -12.33 9.60 -5.34
CA VAL A 100 -11.66 10.00 -4.10
C VAL A 100 -12.12 9.16 -2.92
N LYS A 101 -13.43 8.93 -2.79
CA LYS A 101 -13.99 8.07 -1.74
C LYS A 101 -13.46 6.64 -1.82
N LYS A 102 -13.46 6.02 -3.01
CA LYS A 102 -12.94 4.65 -3.22
C LYS A 102 -11.46 4.54 -2.86
N LEU A 103 -10.65 5.49 -3.31
CA LEU A 103 -9.21 5.51 -3.02
C LEU A 103 -8.93 5.70 -1.52
N GLN A 104 -9.68 6.59 -0.86
CA GLN A 104 -9.55 6.84 0.57
C GLN A 104 -9.99 5.62 1.40
N GLN A 105 -11.07 4.95 1.00
CA GLN A 105 -11.56 3.74 1.64
C GLN A 105 -10.54 2.60 1.51
N ALA A 106 -9.90 2.44 0.34
CA ALA A 106 -8.81 1.48 0.15
C ALA A 106 -7.66 1.67 1.13
N ALA A 107 -7.20 2.92 1.31
CA ALA A 107 -6.15 3.23 2.28
C ALA A 107 -6.59 2.91 3.71
N ARG A 108 -7.81 3.32 4.10
CA ARG A 108 -8.34 3.10 5.45
C ARG A 108 -8.48 1.61 5.76
N SER A 109 -9.19 0.86 4.91
CA SER A 109 -9.44 -0.57 5.09
C SER A 109 -8.14 -1.37 5.15
N LEU A 110 -7.17 -1.05 4.28
CA LEU A 110 -5.87 -1.71 4.30
C LEU A 110 -5.07 -1.38 5.57
N SER A 111 -5.10 -0.12 6.01
CA SER A 111 -4.40 0.28 7.24
C SER A 111 -4.95 -0.46 8.46
N LEU A 112 -6.28 -0.58 8.56
CA LEU A 112 -6.92 -1.34 9.64
C LEU A 112 -6.52 -2.82 9.58
N ARG A 113 -6.52 -3.43 8.40
CA ARG A 113 -6.08 -4.83 8.23
C ARG A 113 -4.62 -5.06 8.61
N LEU A 114 -3.74 -4.12 8.27
CA LEU A 114 -2.33 -4.18 8.64
C LEU A 114 -2.14 -4.07 10.16
N ILE A 115 -2.86 -3.14 10.81
CA ILE A 115 -2.82 -2.99 12.26
C ILE A 115 -3.33 -4.26 12.94
N GLN A 116 -4.50 -4.77 12.52
CA GLN A 116 -5.07 -6.00 13.05
C GLN A 116 -4.12 -7.19 12.89
N PHE A 117 -3.50 -7.34 11.72
CA PHE A 117 -2.53 -8.40 11.48
C PHE A 117 -1.34 -8.31 12.44
N VAL A 118 -0.78 -7.10 12.62
CA VAL A 118 0.33 -6.90 13.55
C VAL A 118 -0.12 -7.20 14.98
N ASP A 119 -1.29 -6.72 15.40
CA ASP A 119 -1.82 -6.99 16.74
C ASP A 119 -2.02 -8.50 16.98
N ASP A 120 -2.52 -9.23 15.99
CA ASP A 120 -2.73 -10.69 16.06
C ASP A 120 -1.39 -11.46 16.17
N VAL A 121 -0.33 -10.97 15.51
CA VAL A 121 1.02 -11.55 15.59
C VAL A 121 1.68 -11.25 16.94
N LEU A 122 1.51 -10.03 17.47
CA LEU A 122 2.14 -9.59 18.73
C LEU A 122 1.41 -10.10 19.97
N THR A 123 0.10 -10.25 19.88
CA THR A 123 -0.75 -10.75 20.96
C THR A 123 -1.44 -12.01 20.48
N PRO A 124 -0.71 -13.13 20.29
CA PRO A 124 -1.34 -14.37 19.92
C PRO A 124 -2.37 -14.70 21.00
N GLN A 125 -3.66 -14.65 20.64
CA GLN A 125 -4.72 -15.00 21.58
C GLN A 125 -4.42 -16.42 22.07
N SER A 126 -4.11 -16.55 23.37
CA SER A 126 -4.07 -17.84 24.04
C SER A 126 -5.41 -18.50 23.75
N LYS A 127 -5.39 -19.48 22.85
CA LYS A 127 -6.53 -20.37 22.61
C LYS A 127 -6.79 -21.07 23.95
N GLY A 128 -7.76 -20.55 24.70
CA GLY A 128 -8.41 -21.28 25.79
C GLY A 128 -9.34 -22.35 25.24
#